data_AF-A0A2V7F8B7-F1
#
_entry.id   AF-A0A2V7F8B7-F1
#
_cell.length_a   1.000
_cell.length_b   1.000
_cell.length_c   1.000
_cell.angle_alpha   90.00
_cell.angle_beta   90.00
_cell.angle_gamma   90.00
#
_symmetry.space_group_name_H-M   'P 1'
#
loop_
_entity.id
_entity.type
_entity.pdbx_description
1 polymer ?
#
loop_
_entity_poly.entity_id
_entity_poly.type
_entity_poly.pdbx_seq_one_letter_code
_entity_poly.pdbx_strand_id
1 'polypeptide(L)'
;LLAKLIVWGADRAAAIDRMTRALAEYRVVGVHTTIPMLAHVMAHEDFRAGRLSTLFLERIMPGLAPARGRLRSVAVIAAVLAEYDRLGRGEPAPLPAVTPDAWRLGRRPGWRSR
;
A
#
# COMPACT_ATOMS: atom_id res chain seq x y z
N LEU A 1 -12.26 -14.11 -11.40
CA LEU A 1 -13.19 -13.14 -12.00
C LEU A 1 -14.60 -13.52 -11.55
N LEU A 2 -15.42 -12.58 -11.03
CA LEU A 2 -16.78 -12.90 -10.52
C LEU A 2 -17.84 -12.88 -11.62
N ALA A 3 -17.91 -11.81 -12.42
CA ALA A 3 -18.90 -11.64 -13.49
C ALA A 3 -18.46 -10.58 -14.50
N LYS A 4 -19.20 -10.45 -15.61
CA LYS A 4 -19.10 -9.33 -16.56
C LYS A 4 -20.40 -8.53 -16.53
N LEU A 5 -20.32 -7.24 -16.18
CA LEU A 5 -21.44 -6.31 -16.29
C LEU A 5 -21.34 -5.56 -17.61
N ILE A 6 -22.36 -5.68 -18.46
CA ILE A 6 -22.39 -5.09 -19.80
C ILE A 6 -23.67 -4.26 -19.91
N VAL A 7 -23.55 -3.05 -20.45
CA VAL A 7 -24.68 -2.18 -20.74
C VAL A 7 -24.60 -1.69 -22.18
N TRP A 8 -25.73 -1.22 -22.70
CA TRP A 8 -25.82 -0.63 -24.04
C TRP A 8 -26.56 0.71 -23.98
N GLY A 9 -26.20 1.62 -24.89
CA GLY A 9 -26.78 2.96 -25.05
C GLY A 9 -26.85 3.35 -26.52
N ALA A 10 -27.76 4.28 -26.85
CA ALA A 10 -27.85 4.84 -28.20
C ALA A 10 -26.57 5.59 -28.60
N ASP A 11 -25.90 6.16 -27.59
CA ASP A 11 -24.58 6.76 -27.70
C ASP A 11 -23.72 6.38 -26.49
N ARG A 12 -22.45 6.81 -26.54
CA ARG A 12 -21.45 6.51 -25.52
C ARG A 12 -21.79 7.15 -24.17
N ALA A 13 -22.36 8.35 -24.15
CA ALA A 13 -22.72 9.04 -22.92
C ALA A 13 -23.87 8.30 -22.21
N ALA A 14 -24.91 7.92 -22.95
CA ALA A 14 -26.03 7.13 -22.45
C ALA A 14 -25.58 5.75 -21.92
N ALA A 15 -24.62 5.11 -22.59
CA ALA A 15 -24.05 3.84 -22.11
C ALA A 15 -23.26 4.03 -20.79
N ILE A 16 -22.46 5.10 -20.67
CA ILE A 16 -21.72 5.40 -19.44
C ILE A 16 -22.66 5.72 -18.28
N ASP A 17 -23.71 6.51 -18.51
CA ASP A 17 -24.68 6.86 -17.47
C ASP A 17 -25.46 5.62 -17.01
N ARG A 18 -25.82 4.71 -17.93
CA ARG A 18 -26.39 3.40 -17.58
C ARG A 18 -25.42 2.53 -16.79
N MET A 19 -24.14 2.48 -17.17
CA MET A 19 -23.12 1.74 -16.43
C MET A 19 -22.95 2.29 -15.01
N THR A 20 -22.96 3.62 -14.87
CA THR A 20 -22.85 4.30 -13.57
C THR A 20 -23.98 3.90 -12.65
N ARG A 21 -25.23 3.92 -13.13
CA ARG A 21 -26.38 3.43 -12.37
C ARG A 21 -26.28 1.93 -12.04
N ALA A 22 -25.92 1.11 -13.03
CA ALA A 22 -25.80 -0.33 -12.83
C ALA A 22 -24.75 -0.69 -11.76
N LEU A 23 -23.61 0.00 -11.73
CA LEU A 23 -22.59 -0.17 -10.69
C LEU A 23 -23.09 0.32 -9.32
N ALA A 24 -23.87 1.41 -9.27
CA ALA A 24 -24.45 1.92 -8.03
C ALA A 24 -25.45 0.94 -7.39
N GLU A 25 -26.14 0.14 -8.19
CA GLU A 25 -27.10 -0.88 -7.75
C GLU A 25 -26.44 -2.26 -7.53
N TYR A 26 -25.25 -2.50 -8.08
CA TYR A 26 -24.54 -3.77 -7.94
C TYR A 26 -24.07 -3.97 -6.49
N ARG A 27 -24.63 -4.96 -5.82
CA ARG A 27 -24.24 -5.38 -4.47
C ARG A 27 -23.60 -6.77 -4.49
N VAL A 28 -22.39 -6.86 -3.96
CA VAL A 28 -21.66 -8.09 -3.69
C VAL A 28 -21.17 -8.01 -2.24
N VAL A 29 -21.45 -9.03 -1.45
CA VAL A 29 -21.17 -9.06 -0.01
C VAL A 29 -20.22 -10.21 0.29
N GLY A 30 -19.34 -10.03 1.29
CA GLY A 30 -18.44 -11.08 1.79
C GLY A 30 -17.07 -11.15 1.12
N VAL A 31 -16.81 -10.33 0.08
CA VAL A 31 -15.52 -10.26 -0.60
C VAL A 31 -15.19 -8.82 -1.01
N HIS A 32 -13.90 -8.48 -1.08
CA HIS A 32 -13.47 -7.24 -1.70
C HIS A 32 -13.73 -7.28 -3.21
N THR A 33 -14.21 -6.17 -3.76
CA THR A 33 -14.59 -6.09 -5.18
C THR A 33 -13.93 -4.90 -5.88
N THR A 34 -13.86 -4.98 -7.21
CA THR A 34 -13.38 -3.89 -8.07
C THR A 34 -14.45 -2.82 -8.34
N ILE A 35 -15.67 -2.97 -7.79
CA ILE A 35 -16.82 -2.08 -8.07
C ILE A 35 -16.49 -0.60 -7.78
N PRO A 36 -15.91 -0.22 -6.62
CA PRO A 36 -15.60 1.19 -6.34
C PRO A 36 -14.61 1.79 -7.34
N MET A 37 -13.60 1.01 -7.77
CA MET A 37 -12.62 1.43 -8.77
C MET A 37 -13.28 1.61 -10.14
N LEU A 38 -14.15 0.70 -10.55
CA LEU A 38 -14.90 0.83 -11.81
C LEU A 38 -15.84 2.04 -11.78
N ALA A 39 -16.48 2.34 -10.65
CA ALA A 39 -17.32 3.53 -10.48
C ALA A 39 -16.50 4.82 -10.62
N HIS A 40 -15.29 4.86 -10.04
CA HIS A 40 -14.36 5.98 -10.20
C HIS A 40 -13.96 6.18 -11.67
N VAL A 41 -13.68 5.09 -12.41
CA VAL A 41 -13.40 5.15 -13.85
C VAL A 41 -14.56 5.75 -14.64
N MET A 42 -15.81 5.36 -14.36
CA MET A 42 -16.99 5.89 -15.06
C MET A 42 -17.19 7.40 -14.84
N ALA A 43 -16.81 7.91 -13.66
CA ALA A 43 -16.92 9.32 -13.31
C ALA A 43 -15.78 10.19 -13.86
N HIS A 44 -14.65 9.58 -14.25
CA HIS A 44 -13.47 10.32 -14.69
C HIS A 44 -13.69 11.01 -16.05
N GLU A 45 -13.33 12.29 -16.16
CA GLU A 45 -13.57 13.10 -17.36
C GLU A 45 -12.89 12.53 -18.61
N ASP A 46 -11.61 12.14 -18.54
CA ASP A 46 -10.91 11.48 -19.65
C ASP A 46 -11.61 10.21 -20.11
N PHE A 47 -12.21 9.44 -19.19
CA PHE A 47 -12.98 8.26 -19.56
C PHE A 47 -14.25 8.68 -20.30
N ARG A 48 -15.00 9.67 -19.81
CA ARG A 48 -16.19 10.21 -20.49
C ARG A 48 -15.89 10.85 -21.84
N ALA A 49 -14.73 11.48 -21.99
CA ALA A 49 -14.26 12.08 -23.24
C ALA A 49 -13.60 11.08 -24.21
N GLY A 50 -13.34 9.84 -23.78
CA GLY A 50 -12.68 8.82 -24.61
C GLY A 50 -11.16 9.01 -24.76
N ARG A 51 -10.53 9.83 -23.93
CA ARG A 51 -9.07 10.08 -23.90
C ARG A 51 -8.34 8.95 -23.18
N LEU A 52 -8.36 7.77 -23.80
CA LEU A 52 -7.84 6.53 -23.21
C LEU A 52 -6.45 6.17 -23.74
N SER A 53 -5.65 5.55 -22.88
CA SER A 53 -4.38 4.92 -23.23
C SER A 53 -4.19 3.66 -22.39
N THR A 54 -3.21 2.82 -22.74
CA THR A 54 -2.86 1.63 -21.95
C THR A 54 -2.35 1.98 -20.55
N LEU A 55 -1.92 3.23 -20.33
CA LEU A 55 -1.46 3.76 -19.05
C LEU A 55 -2.55 4.56 -18.31
N PHE A 56 -3.80 4.54 -18.80
CA PHE A 56 -4.89 5.33 -18.24
C PHE A 56 -5.06 5.11 -16.72
N LEU A 57 -5.13 3.84 -16.28
CA LEU A 57 -5.32 3.51 -14.87
C LEU A 57 -4.13 3.94 -14.00
N GLU A 58 -2.90 3.84 -14.50
CA GLU A 58 -1.70 4.30 -13.79
C GLU A 58 -1.73 5.81 -13.53
N ARG A 59 -2.28 6.58 -14.50
CA ARG A 59 -2.42 8.03 -14.42
C ARG A 59 -3.49 8.46 -13.42
N ILE A 60 -4.65 7.82 -13.44
CA ILE A 60 -5.80 8.25 -12.63
C ILE A 60 -5.83 7.64 -11.23
N MET A 61 -5.07 6.56 -11.01
CA MET A 61 -5.00 5.85 -9.74
C MET A 61 -3.54 5.49 -9.41
N PRO A 62 -2.72 6.48 -9.00
CA PRO A 62 -1.33 6.27 -8.62
C PRO A 62 -1.27 5.31 -7.42
N GLY A 63 -0.73 4.11 -7.64
CA GLY A 63 -0.71 3.01 -6.65
C GLY A 63 -1.26 1.67 -7.17
N LEU A 64 -2.01 1.68 -8.28
CA LEU A 64 -2.34 0.44 -9.02
C LEU A 64 -1.19 -0.07 -9.88
N ALA A 65 -0.20 0.77 -10.16
CA ALA A 65 1.01 0.35 -10.85
C ALA A 65 1.64 -0.82 -10.06
N PRO A 66 2.04 -1.91 -10.73
CA PRO A 66 2.79 -2.97 -10.06
C PRO A 66 3.95 -2.31 -9.32
N ALA A 67 4.19 -2.72 -8.07
CA ALA A 67 5.19 -2.12 -7.19
C ALA A 67 6.60 -2.24 -7.78
N ARG A 68 6.91 -1.42 -8.78
CA ARG A 68 8.23 -1.24 -9.37
C ARG A 68 9.05 -0.55 -8.30
N GLY A 69 9.80 -1.36 -7.56
CA GLY A 69 10.56 -0.91 -6.40
C GLY A 69 10.63 -1.92 -5.26
N ARG A 70 9.65 -2.82 -5.10
CA ARG A 70 9.71 -3.84 -4.04
C ARG A 70 10.96 -4.70 -4.17
N LEU A 71 11.26 -5.16 -5.38
CA LEU A 71 12.47 -5.93 -5.68
C LEU A 71 13.74 -5.09 -5.51
N ARG A 72 13.69 -3.77 -5.77
CA ARG A 72 14.82 -2.87 -5.51
C ARG A 72 15.10 -2.74 -4.02
N SER A 73 14.07 -2.53 -3.21
CA SER A 73 14.20 -2.49 -1.74
C SER A 73 14.70 -3.82 -1.18
N VAL A 74 14.17 -4.95 -1.66
CA VAL A 74 14.64 -6.29 -1.27
C VAL A 74 16.09 -6.51 -1.71
N ALA A 75 16.46 -6.12 -2.93
CA ALA A 75 17.84 -6.25 -3.42
C ALA A 75 18.82 -5.39 -2.63
N VAL A 76 18.45 -4.16 -2.28
CA VAL A 76 19.27 -3.28 -1.41
C VAL A 76 19.44 -3.91 -0.04
N ILE A 77 18.36 -4.39 0.59
CA ILE A 77 18.42 -5.06 1.90
C ILE A 77 19.30 -6.32 1.82
N ALA A 78 19.09 -7.18 0.82
CA ALA A 78 19.86 -8.40 0.64
C ALA A 78 21.35 -8.12 0.40
N ALA A 79 21.69 -7.09 -0.40
CA ALA A 79 23.07 -6.69 -0.64
C ALA A 79 23.75 -6.19 0.63
N VAL A 80 23.05 -5.38 1.45
CA VAL A 80 23.57 -4.93 2.74
C VAL A 80 23.82 -6.09 3.70
N LEU A 81 22.88 -7.04 3.78
CA LEU A 81 23.04 -8.22 4.63
C LEU A 81 24.18 -9.14 4.16
N ALA A 82 24.29 -9.37 2.86
CA ALA A 82 25.39 -10.16 2.29
C ALA A 82 26.75 -9.48 2.53
N GLU A 83 26.81 -8.15 2.46
CA GLU A 83 28.01 -7.40 2.78
C GLU A 83 28.37 -7.50 4.25
N TYR A 84 27.38 -7.36 5.14
CA TYR A 84 27.56 -7.50 6.57
C TYR A 84 28.09 -8.89 6.96
N ASP A 85 27.59 -9.96 6.34
CA ASP A 85 28.09 -11.32 6.53
C ASP A 85 29.52 -11.49 5.96
N ARG A 86 29.82 -10.89 4.79
CA ARG A 86 31.12 -10.99 4.11
C ARG A 86 32.25 -10.28 4.87
N LEU A 87 31.96 -9.14 5.48
CA LEU A 87 32.91 -8.40 6.32
C LEU A 87 33.26 -9.15 7.63
N GLY A 88 32.70 -10.35 7.79
CA GLY A 88 32.73 -11.11 9.04
C GLY A 88 31.68 -10.54 9.96
N ARG A 89 30.96 -11.42 10.68
CA ARG A 89 30.20 -10.99 11.85
C ARG A 89 31.19 -10.28 12.76
N GLY A 90 31.24 -8.95 12.72
CA GLY A 90 31.83 -8.21 13.82
C GLY A 90 31.06 -8.70 15.04
N GLU A 91 31.72 -9.41 15.95
CA GLU A 91 31.11 -9.63 17.25
C GLU A 91 30.59 -8.27 17.70
N PRO A 92 29.30 -8.12 18.01
CA PRO A 92 28.83 -6.90 18.63
C PRO A 92 29.78 -6.67 19.79
N ALA A 93 30.49 -5.53 19.78
CA ALA A 93 31.42 -5.22 20.86
C ALA A 93 30.67 -5.50 22.16
N PRO A 94 31.20 -6.38 23.04
CA PRO A 94 30.45 -6.87 24.18
C PRO A 94 29.88 -5.65 24.89
N LEU A 95 28.56 -5.66 25.11
CA LEU A 95 27.91 -4.58 25.83
C LEU A 95 28.73 -4.35 27.10
N PRO A 96 29.18 -3.11 27.36
CA PRO A 96 29.98 -2.84 28.55
C PRO A 96 29.23 -3.42 29.74
N ALA A 97 29.95 -4.19 30.56
CA ALA A 97 29.36 -4.86 31.71
C ALA A 97 28.54 -3.82 32.49
N VAL A 98 27.22 -4.04 32.55
CA VAL A 98 26.33 -3.13 33.26
C VAL A 98 26.68 -3.30 34.73
N THR A 99 27.54 -2.41 35.23
CA THR A 99 27.83 -2.33 36.66
C THR A 99 26.56 -1.84 37.32
N PRO A 100 25.98 -2.54 38.30
CA PRO A 100 24.76 -2.09 38.94
C PRO A 100 25.05 -0.81 39.73
N ASP A 101 24.75 0.35 39.14
CA ASP A 101 24.82 1.62 39.83
C ASP A 101 23.50 1.94 40.54
N ALA A 102 23.60 2.63 41.68
CA ALA A 102 22.45 2.97 42.53
C ALA A 102 21.38 3.81 41.80
N TRP A 103 21.76 4.45 40.69
CA TRP A 103 20.88 5.23 39.83
C TRP A 103 19.99 4.35 38.96
N ARG A 104 20.52 3.27 38.38
CA ARG A 104 19.74 2.31 37.58
C ARG A 104 18.84 1.40 38.41
N LEU A 105 19.23 1.07 39.64
CA LEU A 105 18.43 0.20 40.52
C LEU A 105 17.37 0.94 41.35
N GLY A 106 17.20 2.26 41.16
CA GLY A 106 16.23 3.07 41.91
C GLY A 106 16.48 3.13 43.42
N ARG A 107 17.66 2.69 43.88
CA ARG A 107 18.03 2.56 45.30
C ARG A 107 18.81 3.79 45.78
N ARG A 108 18.28 4.99 45.52
CA ARG A 108 18.83 6.22 46.13
C ARG A 108 18.54 6.22 47.64
N PRO A 109 19.55 6.18 48.52
CA PRO A 109 19.32 6.49 49.92
C PRO A 109 19.24 8.00 50.03
N GLY A 110 18.04 8.58 50.19
CA GLY A 110 17.99 10.03 50.35
C GLY A 110 16.64 10.73 50.36
N TRP A 111 15.50 10.08 50.12
CA TRP A 111 14.21 10.77 50.24
C TRP A 111 13.21 9.97 51.05
N ARG A 112 13.26 10.14 52.37
CA ARG A 112 12.12 9.95 53.26
C ARG A 112 11.80 11.32 53.85
N SER A 113 10.81 12.01 53.26
CA SER A 113 10.13 13.10 53.95
C SER A 113 9.27 12.52 55.08
N ARG A 114 9.16 13.28 56.17
CA ARG A 114 8.33 12.99 57.35
C ARG A 114 6.86 12.80 56.98
#